data_AF-A0A132NL55-F1
#
_entry.id   AF-A0A132NL55-F1
#
_cell.length_a   1.000
_cell.length_b   1.000
_cell.length_c   1.000
_cell.angle_alpha   90.00
_cell.angle_beta   90.00
_cell.angle_gamma   90.00
#
_symmetry.space_group_name_H-M   'P 1'
#
loop_
_entity.id
_entity.type
_entity.pdbx_description
1 polymer ?
#
loop_
_entity_poly.entity_id
_entity_poly.type
_entity_poly.pdbx_seq_one_letter_code
_entity_poly.pdbx_strand_id
1 'polypeptide(L)' 'MGQVISAAQAGWITPFTGLTPRQFRKLVRTVAERGGDRIADGRACRPWRLCLADRVLLVAVYWRTNL' A
#
# COMPACT_ATOMS: atom_id res chain seq x y z
N MET A 1 7.16 -2.07 -21.59
CA MET A 1 7.79 -2.25 -20.28
C MET A 1 6.91 -1.55 -19.25
N GLY A 2 6.18 -2.29 -18.42
CA GLY A 2 5.23 -1.72 -17.46
C GLY A 2 5.94 -1.29 -16.19
N GLN A 3 5.78 -0.04 -15.78
CA GLN A 3 6.32 0.45 -14.51
C GLN A 3 5.44 -0.09 -13.36
N VAL A 4 6.05 -0.83 -12.44
CA VAL A 4 5.34 -1.37 -11.27
C VAL A 4 5.10 -0.24 -10.27
N ILE A 5 3.84 -0.02 -9.89
CA ILE A 5 3.47 0.94 -8.84
C ILE A 5 3.77 0.28 -7.49
N SER A 6 4.72 0.84 -6.73
CA SER A 6 5.11 0.37 -5.40
C SER A 6 5.30 1.53 -4.43
N ALA A 7 4.92 1.31 -3.18
CA ALA A 7 5.14 2.23 -2.07
C ALA A 7 6.63 2.40 -1.71
N ALA A 8 7.51 1.53 -2.20
CA ALA A 8 8.96 1.72 -2.09
C ALA A 8 9.43 2.97 -2.87
N GLN A 9 8.73 3.34 -3.95
CA GLN A 9 9.02 4.55 -4.71
C GLN A 9 8.11 5.69 -4.23
N ALA A 10 8.70 6.62 -3.46
CA ALA A 10 7.98 7.75 -2.87
C ALA A 10 7.23 8.61 -3.90
N GLY A 11 7.70 8.65 -5.15
CA GLY A 11 7.06 9.37 -6.26
C GLY A 11 5.63 8.92 -6.57
N TRP A 12 5.22 7.72 -6.14
CA TRP A 12 3.84 7.24 -6.29
C TRP A 12 2.92 7.59 -5.13
N ILE A 13 3.46 7.94 -3.96
CA ILE A 13 2.65 8.16 -2.76
C ILE A 13 1.81 9.43 -2.91
N THR A 14 2.44 10.56 -3.20
CA THR A 14 1.74 11.85 -3.28
C THR A 14 0.65 11.88 -4.37
N PRO A 15 0.88 11.44 -5.63
CA PRO A 15 -0.15 11.53 -6.66
C PRO A 15 -1.39 10.67 -6.38
N PHE A 16 -1.24 9.53 -5.70
CA PHE A 16 -2.35 8.60 -5.47
C PHE A 16 -2.99 8.73 -4.09
N THR A 17 -2.27 9.23 -3.08
CA THR A 17 -2.80 9.33 -1.71
C THR A 17 -3.03 10.77 -1.26
N GLY A 18 -2.43 11.76 -1.93
CA GLY A 18 -2.40 13.15 -1.44
C GLY A 18 -1.54 13.34 -0.18
N LEU A 19 -0.85 12.29 0.29
CA LEU A 19 -0.01 12.33 1.49
C LEU A 19 1.46 12.56 1.13
N THR A 20 2.18 13.19 2.04
CA THR A 20 3.64 13.11 2.04
C THR A 20 4.10 11.69 2.40
N PRO A 21 5.30 11.23 1.98
CA PRO A 21 5.82 9.92 2.35
C PRO A 21 5.82 9.65 3.87
N ARG A 22 6.04 10.69 4.68
CA ARG A 22 6.00 10.60 6.15
C ARG A 22 4.58 10.37 6.68
N GLN A 23 3.59 11.10 6.18
CA GLN A 23 2.18 10.88 6.55
C GLN A 23 1.70 9.50 6.09
N PHE A 24 2.13 9.04 4.92
CA PHE A 24 1.83 7.71 4.43
C PHE A 24 2.39 6.61 5.33
N ARG A 25 3.66 6.71 5.77
CA ARG A 25 4.23 5.76 6.75
C ARG A 25 3.43 5.73 8.06
N LYS A 26 2.96 6.89 8.53
CA LYS A 26 2.09 6.96 9.71
C LYS A 26 0.76 6.23 9.47
N LEU A 27 0.14 6.41 8.31
CA LEU A 27 -1.07 5.68 7.92
C LEU A 27 -0.84 4.17 7.91
N VAL A 28 0.22 3.70 7.24
CA VAL A 28 0.57 2.27 7.17
C VAL A 28 0.76 1.68 8.56
N ARG A 29 1.43 2.39 9.47
CA ARG A 29 1.58 1.98 10.87
C ARG A 29 0.23 1.88 11.59
N THR A 30 -0.64 2.88 11.47
CA THR A 30 -1.98 2.84 12.05
C THR A 30 -2.79 1.65 11.52
N VAL A 31 -2.67 1.34 10.24
CA VAL A 31 -3.34 0.19 9.62
C VAL A 31 -2.78 -1.13 10.16
N ALA A 32 -1.45 -1.23 10.33
CA ALA A 32 -0.82 -2.40 10.94
C ALA A 32 -1.32 -2.64 12.37
N GLU A 33 -1.34 -1.58 13.20
CA GLU A 33 -1.82 -1.61 14.59
C GLU A 33 -3.30 -2.03 14.68
N ARG A 34 -4.13 -1.68 13.68
CA ARG A 34 -5.54 -2.09 13.59
C ARG A 34 -5.74 -3.48 12.99
N GLY A 35 -4.67 -4.24 12.75
CA GLY A 35 -4.74 -5.61 12.26
C GLY A 35 -4.67 -5.76 10.73
N GLY A 36 -4.24 -4.74 9.99
CA GLY A 36 -4.06 -4.83 8.53
C GLY A 36 -3.04 -5.90 8.09
N ASP A 37 -2.10 -6.26 8.96
CA ASP A 37 -1.20 -7.40 8.75
C ASP A 37 -1.87 -8.75 8.98
N ARG A 38 -2.93 -8.81 9.78
CA ARG A 38 -3.70 -10.03 10.06
C ARG A 38 -4.61 -10.42 8.89
N ILE A 39 -4.99 -9.47 8.05
CA ILE A 39 -5.75 -9.68 6.79
C ILE A 39 -4.88 -10.36 5.71
N ALA A 40 -3.59 -10.61 5.97
CA ALA A 40 -2.83 -11.52 5.12
C ALA A 40 -3.29 -12.96 5.37
N ASP A 41 -4.45 -13.34 4.82
CA ASP A 41 -5.13 -14.63 4.92
C ASP A 41 -4.16 -15.81 5.00
N GLY A 42 -3.76 -16.17 6.22
CA GLY A 42 -3.23 -17.47 6.69
C GLY A 42 -2.15 -18.20 5.88
N ARG A 43 -1.62 -17.68 4.78
CA ARG A 43 -0.71 -18.42 3.88
C ARG A 43 0.61 -17.68 3.75
N ALA A 44 1.56 -18.12 4.57
CA ALA A 44 2.97 -17.90 4.30
C ALA A 44 3.29 -18.41 2.88
N CYS A 45 4.00 -17.62 2.08
CA CYS A 45 4.43 -17.97 0.72
C CYS A 45 3.34 -18.10 -0.35
N ARG A 46 2.68 -17.00 -0.73
CA ARG A 46 2.23 -16.81 -2.13
C ARG A 46 3.18 -15.80 -2.80
N PRO A 47 3.69 -16.06 -4.02
CA PRO A 47 4.60 -15.14 -4.74
C PRO A 47 4.01 -13.75 -5.03
N TRP A 48 2.72 -13.55 -4.74
CA TRP A 48 1.96 -12.31 -4.97
C TRP A 48 1.54 -11.61 -3.66
N ARG A 49 2.18 -11.91 -2.52
CA ARG A 49 1.90 -11.17 -1.26
C ARG A 49 2.50 -9.77 -1.37
N LEU A 50 1.62 -8.78 -1.58
CA LEU A 50 1.99 -7.37 -1.47
C LEU A 50 2.29 -7.00 -0.02
N CYS A 51 3.35 -6.21 0.19
CA CYS A 51 3.64 -5.62 1.50
C CYS A 51 2.44 -4.77 1.95
N LEU A 52 2.25 -4.57 3.26
CA LEU A 52 1.14 -3.75 3.75
C LEU A 52 1.13 -2.35 3.13
N ALA A 53 2.30 -1.74 2.96
CA ALA A 53 2.44 -0.45 2.30
C ALA A 53 1.93 -0.48 0.84
N ASP A 54 2.28 -1.50 0.06
CA ASP A 54 1.79 -1.66 -1.31
C ASP A 54 0.29 -1.94 -1.36
N ARG A 55 -0.26 -2.69 -0.39
CA ARG A 55 -1.71 -2.90 -0.26
C ARG A 55 -2.46 -1.60 0.02
N VAL A 56 -1.96 -0.79 0.95
CA VAL A 56 -2.54 0.52 1.27
C VAL A 56 -2.46 1.46 0.06
N LEU A 57 -1.33 1.45 -0.66
CA LEU A 57 -1.18 2.23 -1.88
C LEU A 57 -2.15 1.75 -2.97
N LEU A 58 -2.31 0.43 -3.14
CA LEU A 58 -3.23 -0.16 -4.10
C LEU A 58 -4.68 0.27 -3.83
N VAL A 59 -5.13 0.23 -2.56
CA VAL A 59 -6.47 0.71 -2.19
C VAL A 59 -6.63 2.19 -2.51
N ALA A 60 -5.62 3.01 -2.24
CA ALA A 60 -5.66 4.43 -2.57
C ALA A 60 -5.69 4.68 -4.09
N VAL A 61 -4.91 3.94 -4.87
CA VAL A 61 -4.95 3.98 -6.34
C VAL A 61 -6.34 3.59 -6.82
N TYR A 62 -6.85 2.43 -6.42
CA TYR A 62 -8.18 1.94 -6.77
C TYR A 62 -9.26 2.99 -6.48
N TRP A 63 -9.24 3.58 -5.29
CA TRP A 63 -10.17 4.63 -4.91
C TRP A 63 -10.03 5.90 -5.77
N ARG A 64 -8.79 6.31 -6.09
CA ARG A 64 -8.52 7.55 -6.81
C ARG A 64 -8.80 7.45 -8.31
N THR A 65 -8.56 6.28 -8.89
CA THR A 65 -8.67 6.05 -10.35
C THR A 65 -9.87 5.20 -10.73
N ASN A 66 -10.63 4.67 -9.76
CA ASN A 66 -11.81 3.81 -9.94
C ASN A 66 -11.56 2.68 -10.96
N LEU A 67 -10.42 2.00 -10.80
CA LEU A 67 -9.96 0.91 -11.67
C LEU A 67 -10.76 -0.38 -11.45
#